data_AF-A0A350NKI5-F1
#
_entry.id   AF-A0A350NKI5-F1
#
_cell.length_a   1.000
_cell.length_b   1.000
_cell.length_c   1.000
_cell.angle_alpha   90.00
_cell.angle_beta   90.00
_cell.angle_gamma   90.00
#
_symmetry.space_group_name_H-M   'P 1'
#
loop_
_entity.id
_entity.type
_entity.pdbx_description
1 polymer ?
#
loop_
_entity_poly.entity_id
_entity_poly.type
_entity_poly.pdbx_seq_one_letter_code
_entity_poly.pdbx_strand_id
1 'polypeptide(L)' 'MSVHAATAEQDCPRAKNRISAEEINILRRINEAGARRAQSALSEFLKRETVLDTPRISVLPLAMLMQQMDS' A
#
# COMPACT_ATOMS: atom_id res chain seq x y z
N MET A 1 14.13 -42.57 -6.15
CA MET A 1 15.10 -41.46 -6.31
C MET A 1 15.20 -41.11 -7.79
N SER A 2 15.46 -39.82 -8.08
CA SER A 2 15.53 -39.13 -9.40
C SER A 2 14.15 -38.85 -10.02
N VAL A 3 13.48 -37.73 -9.74
CA VAL A 3 13.76 -36.32 -10.13
C VAL A 3 13.95 -36.18 -11.64
N HIS A 4 12.92 -35.65 -12.30
CA HIS A 4 12.94 -34.47 -13.19
C HIS A 4 11.55 -34.29 -13.81
N ALA A 5 10.62 -33.68 -13.07
CA ALA A 5 9.49 -33.02 -13.70
C ALA A 5 10.00 -31.66 -14.20
N ALA A 6 10.14 -31.54 -15.51
CA ALA A 6 10.29 -30.26 -16.19
C ALA A 6 9.05 -29.42 -15.89
N THR A 7 9.11 -28.63 -14.81
CA THR A 7 8.14 -27.55 -14.61
C THR A 7 8.52 -26.45 -15.57
N ALA A 8 7.79 -26.43 -16.68
CA ALA A 8 7.40 -25.27 -17.47
C ALA A 8 8.05 -23.98 -17.00
N GLU A 9 8.83 -23.38 -17.91
CA GLU A 9 8.99 -21.94 -17.99
C GLU A 9 7.58 -21.34 -18.06
N GLN A 10 6.97 -21.13 -16.88
CA GLN A 10 5.90 -20.18 -16.74
C GLN A 10 6.56 -18.84 -17.00
N ASP A 11 6.39 -18.39 -18.24
CA ASP A 11 6.26 -16.98 -18.62
C ASP A 11 5.26 -16.34 -17.64
N CYS A 12 5.79 -16.01 -16.48
CA CYS A 12 5.04 -15.37 -15.42
C CYS A 12 4.89 -13.93 -15.89
N PRO A 13 3.68 -13.40 -16.15
CA PRO A 13 3.51 -11.99 -16.46
C PRO A 13 3.67 -11.17 -15.17
N ARG A 14 4.75 -11.38 -14.42
CA ARG A 14 5.06 -10.70 -13.14
C ARG A 14 5.35 -9.22 -13.34
N ALA A 15 5.60 -8.78 -14.57
CA ALA A 15 5.90 -7.39 -14.89
C ALA A 15 4.66 -6.50 -15.04
N LYS A 16 3.48 -7.04 -15.37
CA LYS A 16 2.30 -6.21 -15.73
C LYS A 16 1.54 -5.61 -14.54
N ASN A 17 1.82 -6.04 -13.30
CA ASN A 17 1.11 -5.58 -12.10
C ASN A 17 2.02 -4.82 -11.12
N ARG A 18 3.19 -4.35 -11.57
CA ARG A 18 4.08 -3.53 -10.73
C ARG A 18 3.70 -2.07 -10.86
N ILE A 19 3.26 -1.48 -9.75
CA ILE A 19 3.07 -0.02 -9.64
C ILE A 19 4.43 0.65 -9.79
N SER A 20 4.51 1.60 -10.71
CA SER A 20 5.69 2.42 -10.96
C SER A 20 5.95 3.42 -9.82
N ALA A 21 7.17 3.95 -9.75
CA ALA A 21 7.51 4.97 -8.76
C ALA A 21 6.63 6.23 -8.90
N GLU A 22 6.24 6.59 -10.13
CA GLU A 22 5.37 7.74 -10.38
C GLU A 22 3.95 7.49 -9.84
N GLU A 23 3.39 6.30 -10.07
CA GLU A 23 2.08 5.94 -9.52
C GLU A 23 2.10 5.89 -7.98
N ILE A 24 3.18 5.40 -7.36
CA ILE A 24 3.37 5.47 -5.90
C ILE A 24 3.40 6.93 -5.43
N ASN A 25 4.05 7.82 -6.18
CA ASN A 25 4.10 9.24 -5.84
C ASN A 25 2.73 9.92 -5.95
N ILE A 26 1.92 9.55 -6.95
CA ILE A 26 0.52 9.99 -7.07
C ILE A 26 -0.29 9.52 -5.86
N LEU A 27 -0.19 8.24 -5.50
CA LEU A 27 -0.86 7.69 -4.31
C LEU A 27 -0.45 8.44 -3.04
N ARG A 28 0.84 8.77 -2.89
CA ARG A 28 1.35 9.55 -1.75
C ARG A 28 0.69 10.91 -1.66
N ARG A 29 0.61 11.65 -2.76
CA ARG A 29 -0.07 12.97 -2.80
C ARG A 29 -1.55 12.88 -2.44
N ILE A 30 -2.23 11.83 -2.90
CA ILE A 30 -3.64 11.59 -2.58
C ILE A 30 -3.81 11.33 -1.07
N ASN A 31 -2.98 10.48 -0.49
CA ASN A 31 -3.02 10.16 0.94
C ASN A 31 -2.71 11.38 1.81
N GLU A 32 -1.69 12.18 1.46
CA GLU A 32 -1.37 13.44 2.15
C GLU A 32 -2.52 14.44 2.08
N ALA A 33 -3.20 14.57 0.93
CA ALA A 33 -4.37 15.43 0.80
C ALA A 33 -5.58 14.90 1.60
N GLY A 34 -5.75 13.58 1.68
CA GLY A 34 -6.75 12.93 2.53
C GLY A 34 -6.51 13.19 4.01
N ALA A 35 -5.27 12.96 4.48
CA ALA A 35 -4.88 13.16 5.88
C ALA A 35 -5.06 14.61 6.33
N ARG A 36 -4.67 15.59 5.50
CA ARG A 36 -4.92 17.02 5.81
C ARG A 36 -6.40 17.33 5.97
N ARG A 37 -7.25 16.80 5.08
CA ARG A 37 -8.71 17.00 5.17
C ARG A 37 -9.29 16.34 6.43
N ALA A 38 -8.85 15.12 6.75
CA ALA A 38 -9.26 14.43 7.97
C ALA A 38 -8.83 15.20 9.23
N GLN A 39 -7.61 15.73 9.27
CA GLN A 39 -7.11 16.55 10.36
C GLN A 39 -7.93 17.83 10.56
N SER A 40 -8.28 18.53 9.47
CA SER A 40 -9.13 19.72 9.54
C SER A 40 -10.50 19.38 10.11
N ALA A 41 -11.16 18.35 9.58
CA ALA A 41 -12.48 17.92 10.05
C ALA A 41 -12.45 17.46 11.52
N LEU A 42 -11.41 16.76 11.93
CA LEU A 42 -11.23 16.32 13.32
C LEU A 42 -10.99 17.50 14.26
N SER A 43 -10.18 18.49 13.84
CA SER A 43 -9.91 19.69 14.62
C SER A 43 -11.18 20.52 14.82
N GLU A 44 -11.98 20.67 13.77
CA GLU A 44 -13.29 21.33 13.82
C GLU A 44 -14.24 20.61 14.78
N PHE A 45 -14.38 19.29 14.62
CA PHE A 45 -15.25 18.47 15.46
C PHE A 45 -14.88 18.54 16.95
N LEU A 46 -13.59 18.43 17.26
CA LEU A 46 -13.11 18.43 18.65
C LEU A 46 -12.94 19.84 19.23
N LYS A 47 -13.11 20.90 18.42
CA LYS A 47 -12.85 22.30 18.80
C LYS A 47 -11.46 22.52 19.39
N ARG A 48 -10.47 21.76 18.92
CA ARG A 48 -9.06 21.88 19.31
C ARG A 48 -8.17 21.53 18.14
N GLU A 49 -6.95 22.06 18.14
CA GLU A 49 -5.95 21.67 17.16
C GLU A 49 -5.62 20.19 17.30
N THR A 50 -5.66 19.47 16.17
CA THR A 50 -5.19 18.08 16.10
C THR A 50 -4.10 17.96 15.07
N VAL A 51 -3.18 17.03 15.30
CA VAL A 51 -2.11 16.65 14.37
C VAL A 51 -2.37 15.21 13.97
N LEU A 52 -2.40 14.95 12.66
CA LEU A 52 -2.64 13.63 12.11
C LEU A 52 -1.44 13.26 11.27
N ASP A 53 -0.59 12.38 11.81
CA ASP A 53 0.59 11.91 11.08
C ASP A 53 0.13 11.14 9.86
N THR A 54 0.66 11.53 8.69
CA THR A 54 0.35 10.82 7.45
C THR A 54 1.29 9.62 7.35
N PRO A 55 0.78 8.37 7.45
CA PRO A 55 1.64 7.19 7.38
C PRO A 55 2.23 7.01 5.97
N ARG A 56 3.39 6.35 5.91
CA ARG A 56 4.02 5.96 4.65
C ARG A 56 3.13 4.97 3.89
N ILE A 57 2.98 5.18 2.59
CA ILE A 57 2.30 4.23 1.72
C ILE A 57 3.27 3.10 1.36
N SER A 58 2.82 1.86 1.52
CA SER A 58 3.49 0.67 1.02
C SER A 58 2.53 -0.13 0.14
N VAL A 59 3.01 -0.62 -1.00
CA VAL A 59 2.25 -1.51 -1.87
C VAL A 59 2.75 -2.92 -1.61
N LEU A 60 1.88 -3.77 -1.08
CA LEU A 60 2.21 -5.15 -0.71
C LEU A 60 1.19 -6.10 -1.34
N PRO A 61 1.58 -7.34 -1.68
CA PRO A 61 0.63 -8.38 -2.03
C PRO A 61 -0.37 -8.59 -0.88
N LEU A 62 -1.65 -8.79 -1.21
CA LEU A 62 -2.72 -8.99 -0.22
C LEU A 62 -2.39 -10.09 0.80
N ALA A 63 -1.80 -11.20 0.35
CA ALA A 63 -1.41 -12.30 1.23
C ALA A 63 -0.41 -11.88 2.32
N MET A 64 0.51 -10.95 2.03
CA MET A 64 1.45 -10.41 3.02
C MET A 64 0.75 -9.47 4.01
N LEU A 65 -0.24 -8.70 3.54
CA LEU A 65 -1.02 -7.82 4.42
C LEU A 65 -1.85 -8.63 5.42
N MET A 66 -2.49 -9.71 4.96
CA MET A 66 -3.29 -10.58 5.83
C MET A 66 -2.44 -11.18 6.97
N GLN A 67 -1.23 -11.65 6.66
CA GLN A 67 -0.29 -12.16 7.67
C GLN A 67 0.08 -11.13 8.75
N GLN A 68 0.07 -9.84 8.44
CA GLN A 68 0.36 -8.77 9.39
C GLN A 68 -0.84 -8.39 10.27
N MET A 69 -2.07 -8.68 9.83
CA MET A 69 -3.29 -8.38 10.57
C MET A 69 -3.67 -9.50 11.56
N ASP A 70 -3.19 -10.72 11.32
CA ASP A 70 -3.41 -11.88 12.20
C ASP A 70 -2.40 -11.97 13.36
N SER A 71 -1.52 -10.97 13.51
CA SER A 71 -0.55 -10.82 14.60
C SER A 71 -0.99 -9.78 15.62
#